data_AF-A0A1G2TY84-F1
#
_entry.id   AF-A0A1G2TY84-F1
#
_cell.length_a   1.000
_cell.length_b   1.000
_cell.length_c   1.000
_cell.angle_alpha   90.00
_cell.angle_beta   90.00
_cell.angle_gamma   90.00
#
_symmetry.space_group_name_H-M   'P 1'
#
loop_
_entity.id
_entity.type
_entity.pdbx_description
1 polymer ?
#
loop_
_entity_poly.entity_id
_entity_poly.type
_entity_poly.pdbx_seq_one_letter_code
_entity_poly.pdbx_strand_id
1 'polypeptide(L)' 'MPQSFRDKINNLIKENNYASASELFRDSIRAFEDQKLIESIMESEKDFATGKFKTLKSLKDLM' A
#
# COMPACT_ATOMS: atom_id res chain seq x y z
N MET A 1 3.71 8.96 23.01
CA MET A 1 2.36 8.56 22.57
C MET A 1 1.35 8.93 23.66
N PRO A 2 0.33 9.74 23.36
CA PRO A 2 -0.74 10.10 24.32
C PRO A 2 -1.43 8.85 24.87
N GLN A 3 -1.87 8.89 26.14
CA GLN A 3 -2.50 7.74 26.80
C GLN A 3 -3.73 7.22 26.03
N SER A 4 -4.60 8.15 25.61
CA SER A 4 -5.78 7.83 24.80
C SER A 4 -5.46 7.10 23.49
N PHE A 5 -4.28 7.33 22.91
CA PHE A 5 -3.86 6.63 21.69
C PHE A 5 -3.29 5.25 22.00
N ARG A 6 -2.58 5.08 23.12
CA ARG A 6 -2.15 3.76 23.60
C ARG A 6 -3.34 2.85 23.88
N ASP A 7 -4.37 3.38 24.55
CA ASP A 7 -5.56 2.62 24.89
C ASP A 7 -6.31 2.17 23.62
N LYS A 8 -6.41 3.04 22.61
CA LYS A 8 -6.93 2.67 21.29
C LYS A 8 -6.14 1.54 20.62
N ILE A 9 -4.80 1.62 20.63
CA ILE A 9 -3.96 0.56 20.06
C ILE A 9 -4.17 -0.76 20.81
N ASN A 10 -4.22 -0.73 22.14
CA ASN A 10 -4.47 -1.93 22.94
C ASN A 10 -5.84 -2.57 22.65
N ASN A 11 -6.87 -1.75 22.43
CA ASN A 11 -8.19 -2.24 22.02
C ASN A 11 -8.14 -2.88 20.64
N LEU A 12 -7.52 -2.23 19.65
CA LEU A 12 -7.36 -2.78 18.30
C LEU A 12 -6.59 -4.10 18.29
N ILE A 13 -5.54 -4.22 19.11
CA ILE A 13 -4.78 -5.47 19.29
C ILE A 13 -5.71 -6.59 19.76
N LYS A 14 -6.53 -6.34 20.78
CA LYS A 14 -7.47 -7.33 21.33
C LYS A 14 -8.59 -7.68 20.37
N GLU A 15 -9.23 -6.68 19.77
CA GLU A 15 -10.37 -6.85 18.86
C GLU A 15 -10.00 -7.64 17.60
N ASN A 16 -8.78 -7.46 17.11
CA ASN A 16 -8.29 -8.08 15.88
C ASN A 16 -7.28 -9.22 16.14
N ASN A 17 -7.12 -9.63 17.40
CA ASN A 17 -6.26 -10.73 17.83
C ASN A 17 -4.78 -10.62 17.40
N TYR A 18 -4.22 -9.41 17.40
CA TYR A 18 -2.79 -9.23 17.19
C TYR A 18 -1.99 -9.69 18.41
N ALA A 19 -0.81 -10.27 18.20
CA ALA A 19 0.11 -10.66 19.26
C ALA A 19 0.86 -9.46 19.85
N SER A 20 1.00 -8.36 19.10
CA SER A 20 1.69 -7.16 19.55
C SER A 20 1.31 -5.91 18.76
N ALA A 21 1.63 -4.73 19.32
CA ALA A 21 1.53 -3.46 18.59
C ALA A 21 2.38 -3.46 17.32
N SER A 22 3.58 -4.07 17.35
CA SER A 22 4.44 -4.16 16.17
C SER A 22 3.83 -4.98 15.05
N GLU A 23 3.04 -6.00 15.37
CA GLU A 23 2.31 -6.78 14.37
C GLU A 23 1.18 -5.97 13.74
N LEU A 24 0.36 -5.32 14.56
CA LEU A 24 -0.67 -4.38 14.10
C LEU A 24 -0.08 -3.33 13.15
N PHE A 25 1.05 -2.71 13.52
CA PHE A 25 1.70 -1.71 12.68
C PHE A 25 2.26 -2.29 11.39
N ARG A 26 2.88 -3.47 11.42
CA ARG A 26 3.36 -4.13 10.18
C ARG A 26 2.21 -4.40 9.22
N ASP A 27 1.09 -4.88 9.73
CA ASP A 27 -0.08 -5.14 8.90
C ASP A 27 -0.67 -3.84 8.33
N SER A 28 -0.77 -2.80 9.17
CA SER A 28 -1.24 -1.48 8.74
C SER A 28 -0.35 -0.86 7.66
N ILE A 29 0.98 -1.01 7.78
CA ILE A 29 1.93 -0.53 6.77
C ILE A 29 1.74 -1.30 5.46
N ARG A 30 1.61 -2.63 5.52
CA ARG A 30 1.37 -3.45 4.32
C ARG A 30 0.10 -3.03 3.60
N ALA A 31 -1.01 -2.88 4.33
CA ALA A 31 -2.27 -2.43 3.75
C ALA A 31 -2.16 -1.06 3.06
N PHE A 32 -1.38 -0.15 3.65
CA PHE A 32 -1.11 1.16 3.05
C PHE A 32 -0.25 1.07 1.78
N GLU A 33 0.78 0.22 1.78
CA GLU A 33 1.62 -0.04 0.61
C GLU A 33 0.82 -0.69 -0.54
N ASP A 34 -0.04 -1.66 -0.21
CA ASP A 34 -0.92 -2.32 -1.18
C ASP A 34 -1.90 -1.32 -1.81
N GLN A 35 -2.49 -0.43 -1.01
CA GLN A 35 -3.36 0.64 -1.53
C GLN A 35 -2.60 1.54 -2.51
N LYS A 36 -1.38 1.97 -2.16
CA LYS A 36 -0.55 2.79 -3.06
C LYS A 36 -0.18 2.06 -4.35
N LEU A 37 0.09 0.76 -4.27
CA LEU A 37 0.36 -0.05 -5.44
C LEU A 37 -0.86 -0.07 -6.38
N ILE A 38 -2.06 -0.31 -5.84
CA ILE A 38 -3.31 -0.26 -6.61
C ILE A 38 -3.50 1.10 -7.28
N GLU A 39 -3.34 2.20 -6.53
CA GLU A 39 -3.44 3.56 -7.08
C GLU A 39 -2.44 3.79 -8.22
N SER A 40 -1.21 3.31 -8.09
CA SER A 40 -0.17 3.43 -9.13
C SER A 40 -0.49 2.64 -10.40
N ILE A 41 -1.10 1.46 -10.25
CA ILE A 41 -1.55 0.63 -11.38
C ILE A 41 -2.70 1.33 -12.10
N MET A 42 -3.70 1.82 -11.36
CA MET A 42 -4.84 2.52 -11.94
C MET A 42 -4.43 3.77 -12.73
N GLU A 43 -3.47 4.55 -12.22
CA GLU A 43 -2.95 5.70 -12.98
C GLU A 43 -2.19 5.24 -14.23
N SER A 44 -1.41 4.15 -14.14
CA SER A 44 -0.73 3.56 -15.30
C SER A 44 -1.71 3.09 -16.38
N GLU A 45 -2.82 2.45 -15.99
CA GLU A 45 -3.89 2.01 -16.91
C GLU A 45 -4.56 3.19 -17.60
N LYS A 46 -4.81 4.28 -16.85
CA LYS A 46 -5.37 5.52 -17.39
C LYS A 46 -4.42 6.21 -18.35
N ASP A 47 -3.13 6.28 -18.03
CA ASP A 47 -2.11 6.81 -18.92
C ASP A 47 -2.05 5.98 -20.21
N PHE A 48 -2.10 4.65 -20.13
CA PHE A 48 -2.17 3.79 -21.30
C PHE A 48 -3.43 4.05 -22.15
N ALA A 49 -4.61 4.13 -21.52
CA ALA A 49 -5.88 4.37 -22.21
C ALA A 49 -5.94 5.76 -22.88
N THR A 50 -5.26 6.75 -22.33
CA THR A 50 -5.15 8.11 -22.89
C THR A 50 -4.03 8.27 -23.92
N GLY A 51 -3.34 7.17 -24.27
CA GLY A 51 -2.28 7.18 -25.29
C GLY A 51 -0.90 7.60 -24.77
N LYS A 52 -0.73 7.76 -23.46
CA LYS A 52 0.56 8.06 -22.84
C LYS A 52 1.32 6.77 -22.55
N PHE A 53 1.78 6.11 -23.61
CA PHE A 53 2.63 4.93 -23.51
C PHE A 53 3.78 5.00 -24.51
N LYS A 54 4.83 4.20 -24.26
CA LYS A 54 5.97 4.07 -25.17
C LYS A 54 5.83 2.79 -25.97
N THR A 55 5.76 2.90 -27.30
CA THR A 55 5.88 1.74 -28.19
C THR A 55 7.34 1.37 -28.33
N LEU A 56 7.69 0.15 -27.91
CA LEU A 56 9.03 -0.41 -28.10
C LEU A 56 9.07 -1.16 -29.44
N LYS A 57 10.08 -0.90 -30.27
CA LYS A 57 10.28 -1.58 -31.56
C LYS A 57 11.10 -2.85 -31.41
N SER A 58 11.90 -2.94 -30.36
CA SER A 58 12.70 -4.12 -30.01
C SER A 58 12.99 -4.18 -28.52
N LEU A 59 13.48 -5.33 -28.06
CA LEU A 59 13.95 -5.50 -26.68
C LEU A 59 15.08 -4.53 -26.30
N LYS A 60 15.86 -4.04 -27.28
CA LYS A 60 16.90 -3.02 -27.04
C LYS A 60 16.31 -1.69 -26.56
N ASP A 61 15.04 -1.41 -26.87
CA ASP A 61 14.38 -0.16 -26.45
C ASP A 61 13.86 -0.20 -25.01
N LEU A 62 13.86 -1.39 -24.39
CA LEU A 62 13.44 -1.66 -23.01
C LEU A 62 14.59 -1.49 -22.01
N MET A 63 15.82 -1.80 -22.44
CA MET A 63 17.02 -1.79 -21.60
C MET A 63 17.63 -0.39 -21.48
#